data_AF-A0A821HF69-F1
#
_entry.id   AF-A0A821HF69-F1
#
_cell.length_a   1.000
_cell.length_b   1.000
_cell.length_c   1.000
_cell.angle_alpha   90.00
_cell.angle_beta   90.00
_cell.angle_gamma   90.00
#
_symmetry.space_group_name_H-M   'P 1'
#
loop_
_entity.id
_entity.type
_entity.pdbx_description
1 polymer ?
#
loop_
_entity_poly.entity_id
_entity_poly.type
_entity_poly.pdbx_seq_one_letter_code
_entity_poly.pdbx_strand_id
1 'polypeptide(L)'
;NSTPISTFDTVADHEKLYRYCAPQKTSKSYPLDPNHTHFILLDDKCGASNDKWEQYGFPVRADLTIQLRAEIEQEARYSSRYRQNYKIPIIQILIEGGPSSLLTMVEAVTHETPVIVIEGTGRAANFIAKAYNALYHNQKTYVPSTNNNPNLERLIKEANGEIITKSNESCFRDMITSEKGFFLINTFLLCPDDSEFKLGDAILEALFRAASMPRHEASDAHVQKLKLAMAWNKFDLAVSDMFIEDNKILWTDTQMDSALLHAIQHGSVQFVELLIEQGASFDRLRRLININDLYKKVRKALQN
;
A
#
# COMPACT_ATOMS: atom_id res chain seq x y z
N ASN A 1 -2.98 65.36 -16.95
CA ASN A 1 -1.83 65.20 -16.03
C ASN A 1 -1.61 63.73 -15.73
N SER A 2 -0.50 63.26 -16.27
CA SER A 2 0.12 61.94 -16.14
C SER A 2 0.49 61.55 -14.70
N THR A 3 0.27 60.27 -14.40
CA THR A 3 0.93 59.30 -13.47
C THR A 3 2.17 59.74 -12.67
N PRO A 4 2.48 59.13 -11.48
CA PRO A 4 2.64 57.66 -11.37
C PRO A 4 2.30 56.93 -10.04
N ILE A 5 1.93 55.65 -10.24
CA ILE A 5 2.43 54.43 -9.59
C ILE A 5 2.73 54.50 -8.08
N SER A 6 1.92 53.80 -7.27
CA SER A 6 2.46 53.03 -6.15
C SER A 6 2.28 51.56 -6.47
N THR A 7 3.42 50.90 -6.63
CA THR A 7 3.65 49.49 -6.83
C THR A 7 2.84 48.63 -5.86
N PHE A 8 2.42 47.45 -6.33
CA PHE A 8 2.05 46.32 -5.48
C PHE A 8 3.28 45.89 -4.67
N ASP A 9 3.57 46.59 -3.59
CA ASP A 9 4.52 46.17 -2.57
C ASP A 9 3.76 45.63 -1.36
N THR A 10 3.41 44.35 -1.41
CA THR A 10 3.46 43.50 -0.23
C THR A 10 3.90 42.12 -0.67
N VAL A 11 5.21 41.90 -0.58
CA VAL A 11 5.83 40.58 -0.44
C VAL A 11 4.92 39.74 0.43
N ALA A 12 4.41 38.62 -0.10
CA ALA A 12 3.62 37.71 0.69
C ALA A 12 4.47 37.27 1.89
N ASP A 13 3.92 37.46 3.07
CA ASP A 13 4.44 37.03 4.36
C ASP A 13 4.51 35.49 4.38
N HIS A 14 5.48 34.92 3.65
CA HIS A 14 5.65 33.48 3.47
C HIS A 14 6.10 32.79 4.78
N GLU A 15 6.61 33.58 5.73
CA GLU A 15 6.97 33.11 7.06
C GLU A 15 5.83 33.39 8.04
N LYS A 16 5.14 32.32 8.44
CA LYS A 16 4.15 32.37 9.53
C LYS A 16 4.67 31.55 10.71
N LEU A 17 4.81 32.21 11.85
CA LEU A 17 5.19 31.55 13.09
C LEU A 17 4.02 30.72 13.62
N TYR A 18 4.22 29.41 13.71
CA TYR A 18 3.31 28.49 14.39
C TYR A 18 3.85 28.17 15.79
N ARG A 19 3.06 28.45 16.83
CA ARG A 19 3.42 28.08 18.20
C ARG A 19 2.86 26.69 18.50
N TYR A 20 3.75 25.72 18.66
CA TYR A 20 3.38 24.40 19.14
C TYR A 20 2.97 24.47 20.63
N CYS A 21 1.78 23.96 20.92
CA CYS A 21 1.28 23.78 22.27
C CYS A 21 1.01 22.30 22.48
N ALA A 22 1.69 21.67 23.46
CA ALA A 22 1.49 20.26 23.75
C ALA A 22 0.00 19.96 24.02
N PRO A 23 -0.55 18.84 23.49
CA PRO A 23 -1.95 18.52 23.63
C PRO A 23 -2.33 18.34 25.10
N GLN A 24 -3.39 19.01 25.53
CA GLN A 24 -3.94 18.86 26.88
C GLN A 24 -5.07 17.83 26.86
N LYS A 25 -5.19 16.99 27.91
CA LYS A 25 -6.24 15.94 27.97
C LYS A 25 -7.68 16.46 27.80
N THR A 26 -7.91 17.76 28.00
CA THR A 26 -9.22 18.42 27.91
C THR A 26 -9.41 19.22 26.62
N SER A 27 -8.40 19.37 25.77
CA SER A 27 -8.51 20.17 24.55
C SER A 27 -9.22 19.40 23.43
N LYS A 28 -10.21 20.06 22.78
CA LYS A 28 -10.96 19.51 21.63
C LYS A 28 -10.19 19.52 20.30
N SER A 29 -8.93 19.96 20.30
CA SER A 29 -8.09 20.11 19.11
C SER A 29 -6.69 19.59 19.38
N TYR A 30 -6.04 19.09 18.33
CA TYR A 30 -4.65 18.62 18.37
C TYR A 30 -3.74 19.61 17.63
N PRO A 31 -2.51 19.89 18.13
CA PRO A 31 -1.54 20.70 17.42
C PRO A 31 -1.02 19.99 16.16
N LEU A 32 -0.52 20.75 15.19
CA LEU A 32 0.20 20.22 14.03
C LEU A 32 1.56 19.68 14.47
N ASP A 33 2.00 18.59 13.86
CA ASP A 33 3.33 18.00 14.13
C ASP A 33 4.43 18.79 13.42
N PRO A 34 5.43 19.34 14.14
CA PRO A 34 6.50 20.13 13.55
C PRO A 34 7.46 19.34 12.66
N ASN A 35 7.42 18.00 12.65
CA ASN A 35 8.34 17.17 11.87
C ASN A 35 7.87 16.93 10.43
N HIS A 36 6.69 17.42 10.04
CA HIS A 36 6.21 17.33 8.66
C HIS A 36 6.74 18.47 7.79
N THR A 37 7.01 18.16 6.52
CA THR A 37 7.48 19.14 5.53
C THR A 37 6.33 19.88 4.83
N HIS A 38 5.17 19.24 4.72
CA HIS A 38 3.99 19.76 4.01
C HIS A 38 2.72 19.43 4.80
N PHE A 39 1.73 20.31 4.73
CA PHE A 39 0.42 20.13 5.34
C PHE A 39 -0.68 20.36 4.29
N ILE A 40 -1.68 19.48 4.28
CA ILE A 40 -2.94 19.67 3.55
C ILE A 40 -4.01 19.87 4.60
N LEU A 41 -4.56 21.08 4.70
CA LEU A 41 -5.56 21.45 5.69
C LEU A 41 -6.94 21.46 5.04
N LEU A 42 -7.83 20.60 5.53
CA LEU A 42 -9.21 20.49 5.06
C LEU A 42 -10.12 21.37 5.92
N ASP A 43 -10.94 22.20 5.28
CA ASP A 43 -11.99 22.97 5.96
C ASP A 43 -13.33 22.23 5.83
N ASP A 44 -14.01 22.07 6.96
CA ASP A 44 -15.34 21.46 7.10
C ASP A 44 -16.45 22.24 6.41
N LYS A 45 -16.20 23.50 6.06
CA LYS A 45 -17.23 24.40 5.53
C LYS A 45 -17.67 24.08 4.11
N CYS A 46 -17.06 23.10 3.45
CA CYS A 46 -17.60 22.54 2.23
C CYS A 46 -18.84 21.70 2.58
N GLY A 47 -20.03 22.31 2.45
CA GLY A 47 -21.34 21.67 2.62
C GLY A 47 -21.70 20.61 1.57
N ALA A 48 -20.73 19.82 1.13
CA ALA A 48 -20.98 18.59 0.41
C ALA A 48 -21.26 17.50 1.46
N SER A 49 -22.53 17.36 1.82
CA SER A 49 -23.03 16.12 2.43
C SER A 49 -22.73 14.99 1.45
N ASN A 50 -21.67 14.24 1.69
CA ASN A 50 -21.39 13.04 0.92
C ASN A 50 -22.11 11.88 1.61
N ASP A 51 -23.22 11.45 1.00
CA ASP A 51 -24.15 10.44 1.54
C ASP A 51 -23.50 9.09 1.87
N LYS A 52 -22.32 8.78 1.28
CA LYS A 52 -21.66 7.47 1.35
C LYS A 52 -21.36 7.02 2.78
N TRP A 53 -21.02 7.94 3.68
CA TRP A 53 -20.67 7.62 5.08
C TRP A 53 -21.59 8.25 6.13
N GLU A 54 -22.51 9.14 5.73
CA GLU A 54 -23.62 9.59 6.58
C GLU A 54 -24.57 8.44 6.92
N GLN A 55 -24.82 7.52 5.98
CA GLN A 55 -25.54 6.25 6.26
C GLN A 55 -24.87 5.40 7.34
N TYR A 56 -23.58 5.65 7.58
CA TYR A 56 -22.76 5.01 8.59
C TYR A 56 -22.50 5.96 9.80
N GLY A 57 -23.26 7.04 9.99
CA GLY A 57 -23.24 7.85 11.22
C GLY A 57 -21.89 8.45 11.62
N PHE A 58 -20.97 8.66 10.67
CA PHE A 58 -19.66 9.25 10.91
C PHE A 58 -19.66 10.77 10.69
N PRO A 59 -18.81 11.53 11.41
CA PRO A 59 -18.69 12.97 11.18
C PRO A 59 -18.08 13.26 9.80
N VAL A 60 -18.65 14.25 9.10
CA VAL A 60 -18.27 14.70 7.75
C VAL A 60 -16.75 14.90 7.57
N ARG A 61 -16.04 15.35 8.62
CA ARG A 61 -14.56 15.48 8.63
C ARG A 61 -13.80 14.20 8.32
N ALA A 62 -14.17 13.10 9.00
CA ALA A 62 -13.48 11.83 8.87
C ALA A 62 -13.70 11.27 7.46
N ASP A 63 -14.90 11.50 6.92
CA ASP A 63 -15.25 11.14 5.56
C ASP A 63 -14.38 11.86 4.51
N LEU A 64 -14.38 13.20 4.53
CA LEU A 64 -13.60 14.00 3.57
C LEU A 64 -12.11 13.66 3.58
N THR A 65 -11.54 13.38 4.76
CA THR A 65 -10.11 13.02 4.89
C THR A 65 -9.82 11.67 4.25
N ILE A 66 -10.69 10.67 4.47
CA ILE A 66 -10.54 9.33 3.89
C ILE A 66 -10.70 9.38 2.37
N GLN A 67 -11.70 10.13 1.88
CA GLN A 67 -11.95 10.30 0.45
C GLN A 67 -10.80 10.99 -0.26
N LEU A 68 -10.36 12.16 0.22
CA LEU A 68 -9.25 12.89 -0.40
C LEU A 68 -7.97 12.06 -0.42
N ARG A 69 -7.69 11.34 0.68
CA ARG A 69 -6.55 10.41 0.72
C ARG A 69 -6.67 9.38 -0.39
N ALA A 70 -7.82 8.71 -0.51
CA ALA A 70 -8.03 7.68 -1.53
C ALA A 70 -7.86 8.24 -2.95
N GLU A 71 -8.38 9.44 -3.23
CA GLU A 71 -8.22 10.11 -4.53
C GLU A 71 -6.75 10.40 -4.85
N ILE A 72 -6.00 10.97 -3.90
CA ILE A 72 -4.56 11.23 -4.07
C ILE A 72 -3.80 9.92 -4.34
N GLU A 73 -4.14 8.83 -3.64
CA GLU A 73 -3.53 7.52 -3.86
C GLU A 73 -3.82 6.98 -5.27
N GLN A 74 -5.05 7.12 -5.76
CA GLN A 74 -5.40 6.71 -7.12
C GLN A 74 -4.67 7.55 -8.18
N GLU A 75 -4.65 8.87 -8.02
CA GLU A 75 -3.93 9.76 -8.93
C GLU A 75 -2.43 9.48 -8.95
N ALA A 76 -1.84 9.21 -7.78
CA ALA A 76 -0.43 8.82 -7.69
C ALA A 76 -0.17 7.48 -8.41
N ARG A 77 -1.04 6.48 -8.23
CA ARG A 77 -0.92 5.17 -8.89
C ARG A 77 -0.93 5.25 -10.41
N TYR A 78 -1.80 6.10 -10.97
CA TYR A 78 -2.06 6.17 -12.41
C TYR A 78 -1.43 7.38 -13.09
N SER A 79 -0.60 8.16 -12.37
CA SER A 79 0.00 9.37 -12.91
C SER A 79 0.85 9.07 -14.16
N SER A 80 0.41 9.60 -15.30
CA SER A 80 1.04 9.44 -16.63
C SER A 80 2.45 10.05 -16.74
N ARG A 81 2.95 10.73 -15.70
CA ARG A 81 4.30 11.28 -15.65
C ARG A 81 5.39 10.21 -15.66
N TYR A 82 5.09 8.98 -15.22
CA TYR A 82 6.00 7.86 -15.33
C TYR A 82 5.83 7.19 -16.71
N ARG A 83 6.73 7.52 -17.65
CA ARG A 83 6.75 7.05 -19.06
C ARG A 83 7.07 5.55 -19.24
N GLN A 84 6.59 4.69 -18.36
CA GLN A 84 6.73 3.24 -18.43
C GLN A 84 5.48 2.66 -17.77
N ASN A 85 5.00 1.49 -18.22
CA ASN A 85 3.79 0.80 -17.73
C ASN A 85 3.87 0.34 -16.24
N TYR A 86 4.41 1.15 -15.34
CA TYR A 86 4.57 0.87 -13.92
C TYR A 86 3.59 1.71 -13.11
N LYS A 87 2.71 1.03 -12.38
CA LYS A 87 1.89 1.66 -11.34
C LYS A 87 2.76 1.89 -10.11
N ILE A 88 2.66 3.06 -9.49
CA ILE A 88 3.37 3.31 -8.22
C ILE A 88 2.75 2.42 -7.14
N PRO A 89 3.52 1.54 -6.47
CA PRO A 89 2.99 0.74 -5.38
C PRO A 89 2.68 1.65 -4.18
N ILE A 90 1.45 1.55 -3.67
CA ILE A 90 1.02 2.27 -2.47
C ILE A 90 0.58 1.23 -1.46
N ILE A 91 1.01 1.41 -0.23
CA ILE A 91 0.71 0.55 0.91
C ILE A 91 0.22 1.40 2.08
N GLN A 92 -0.63 0.82 2.93
CA GLN A 92 -1.05 1.43 4.18
C GLN A 92 -0.52 0.62 5.37
N ILE A 93 -0.07 1.30 6.43
CA ILE A 93 0.35 0.66 7.68
C ILE A 93 -0.62 1.08 8.79
N LEU A 94 -1.17 0.09 9.50
CA LEU A 94 -2.02 0.26 10.66
C LEU A 94 -1.24 -0.16 11.92
N ILE A 95 -0.91 0.82 12.75
CA ILE A 95 -0.22 0.60 14.02
C ILE A 95 -1.25 0.47 15.16
N GLU A 96 -2.16 1.40 15.35
CA GLU A 96 -3.20 1.26 16.40
C GLU A 96 -4.57 1.55 15.78
N GLY A 97 -5.26 2.60 16.25
CA GLY A 97 -6.44 3.13 15.58
C GLY A 97 -7.76 2.83 16.28
N GLY A 98 -8.80 3.45 15.73
CA GLY A 98 -10.18 3.34 16.20
C GLY A 98 -11.17 3.14 15.06
N PRO A 99 -12.46 3.46 15.26
CA PRO A 99 -13.50 3.25 14.25
C PRO A 99 -13.21 3.91 12.88
N SER A 100 -12.64 5.12 12.88
CA SER A 100 -12.25 5.82 11.63
C SER A 100 -11.07 5.17 10.91
N SER A 101 -10.14 4.56 11.64
CA SER A 101 -9.01 3.83 11.06
C SER A 101 -9.49 2.58 10.32
N LEU A 102 -10.53 1.92 10.85
CA LEU A 102 -11.19 0.81 10.18
C LEU A 102 -11.80 1.23 8.85
N LEU A 103 -12.51 2.36 8.80
CA LEU A 103 -13.05 2.87 7.53
C LEU A 103 -11.96 3.24 6.52
N THR A 104 -10.88 3.85 7.02
CA THR A 104 -9.71 4.17 6.21
C THR A 104 -9.13 2.91 5.56
N MET A 105 -9.13 1.79 6.31
CA MET A 105 -8.71 0.48 5.83
C MET A 105 -9.72 -0.13 4.84
N VAL A 106 -11.03 -0.03 5.10
CA VAL A 106 -12.08 -0.47 4.15
C VAL A 106 -11.92 0.24 2.80
N GLU A 107 -11.70 1.55 2.82
CA GLU A 107 -11.52 2.33 1.58
C GLU A 107 -10.24 1.92 0.85
N ALA A 108 -9.16 1.65 1.59
CA ALA A 108 -7.90 1.16 1.03
C ALA A 108 -8.05 -0.21 0.37
N VAL A 109 -8.67 -1.19 1.04
CA VAL A 109 -8.91 -2.53 0.49
C VAL A 109 -9.85 -2.46 -0.72
N THR A 110 -10.89 -1.63 -0.68
CA THR A 110 -11.78 -1.37 -1.82
C THR A 110 -11.00 -0.96 -3.07
N HIS A 111 -10.02 -0.08 -2.88
CA HIS A 111 -9.14 0.48 -3.89
C HIS A 111 -7.89 -0.36 -4.19
N GLU A 112 -7.84 -1.62 -3.76
CA GLU A 112 -6.70 -2.53 -3.97
C GLU A 112 -5.37 -2.05 -3.37
N THR A 113 -5.45 -1.26 -2.29
CA THR A 113 -4.29 -0.88 -1.49
C THR A 113 -4.01 -1.96 -0.45
N PRO A 114 -2.85 -2.67 -0.52
CA PRO A 114 -2.47 -3.57 0.56
C PRO A 114 -2.29 -2.83 1.88
N VAL A 115 -2.70 -3.49 2.96
CA VAL A 115 -2.69 -2.97 4.32
C VAL A 115 -1.89 -3.90 5.22
N ILE A 116 -0.87 -3.34 5.86
CA ILE A 116 -0.07 -4.00 6.89
C ILE A 116 -0.68 -3.65 8.24
N VAL A 117 -1.10 -4.65 8.99
CA VAL A 117 -1.61 -4.53 10.34
C VAL A 117 -0.52 -5.02 11.29
N ILE A 118 -0.02 -4.12 12.13
CA ILE A 118 0.94 -4.48 13.17
C ILE A 118 0.13 -5.00 14.36
N GLU A 119 0.27 -6.28 14.69
CA GLU A 119 -0.32 -6.89 15.86
C GLU A 119 0.58 -6.67 17.08
N GLY A 120 0.00 -6.44 18.25
CA GLY A 120 0.70 -6.16 19.51
C GLY A 120 0.67 -4.68 19.92
N THR A 121 0.27 -3.80 19.01
CA THR A 121 0.25 -2.34 19.18
C THR A 121 -1.10 -1.79 19.68
N GLY A 122 -2.17 -2.59 19.66
CA GLY A 122 -3.42 -2.29 20.39
C GLY A 122 -4.67 -2.02 19.53
N ARG A 123 -5.80 -1.83 20.22
CA ARG A 123 -7.11 -1.39 19.71
C ARG A 123 -7.50 -2.00 18.35
N ALA A 124 -7.69 -1.17 17.32
CA ALA A 124 -8.14 -1.62 16.00
C ALA A 124 -7.17 -2.61 15.36
N ALA A 125 -5.86 -2.38 15.48
CA ALA A 125 -4.86 -3.25 14.87
C ALA A 125 -4.92 -4.68 15.46
N ASN A 126 -4.95 -4.81 16.79
CA ASN A 126 -5.09 -6.12 17.44
C ASN A 126 -6.43 -6.80 17.13
N PHE A 127 -7.52 -6.02 17.09
CA PHE A 127 -8.83 -6.55 16.73
C PHE A 127 -8.86 -7.11 15.31
N ILE A 128 -8.36 -6.33 14.33
CA ILE A 128 -8.31 -6.74 12.93
C ILE A 128 -7.38 -7.95 12.76
N ALA A 129 -6.22 -7.97 13.41
CA ALA A 129 -5.31 -9.10 13.36
C ALA A 129 -5.96 -10.39 13.87
N LYS A 130 -6.63 -10.34 15.02
CA LYS A 130 -7.38 -11.48 15.58
C LYS A 130 -8.51 -11.93 14.65
N ALA A 131 -9.27 -11.00 14.09
CA ALA A 131 -10.36 -11.31 13.17
C ALA A 131 -9.85 -11.96 11.88
N TYR A 132 -8.78 -11.41 11.30
CA TYR A 132 -8.12 -11.96 10.12
C TYR A 132 -7.59 -13.37 10.37
N ASN A 133 -6.87 -13.57 11.48
CA ASN A 133 -6.35 -14.87 11.88
C ASN A 133 -7.48 -15.87 12.15
N ALA A 134 -8.58 -15.47 12.79
CA ALA A 134 -9.73 -16.35 13.00
C ALA A 134 -10.37 -16.89 11.71
N LEU A 135 -10.21 -16.18 10.58
CA LEU A 135 -10.70 -16.60 9.26
C LEU A 135 -9.66 -17.37 8.45
N TYR A 136 -8.41 -16.91 8.45
CA TYR A 136 -7.41 -17.28 7.45
C TYR A 136 -6.11 -17.84 8.03
N HIS A 137 -6.06 -18.18 9.32
CA HIS A 137 -4.86 -18.70 9.95
C HIS A 137 -4.25 -19.86 9.13
N ASN A 138 -3.00 -19.68 8.69
CA ASN A 138 -2.23 -20.62 7.87
C ASN A 138 -2.86 -20.99 6.50
N GLN A 139 -3.81 -20.21 5.99
CA GLN A 139 -4.40 -20.45 4.66
C GLN A 139 -3.56 -19.82 3.56
N LYS A 140 -3.17 -20.62 2.57
CA LYS A 140 -2.48 -20.15 1.35
C LYS A 140 -3.43 -19.78 0.21
N THR A 141 -4.66 -20.26 0.26
CA THR A 141 -5.69 -20.05 -0.76
C THR A 141 -6.92 -19.43 -0.13
N TYR A 142 -7.54 -18.49 -0.83
CA TYR A 142 -8.82 -17.93 -0.40
C TYR A 142 -9.89 -19.02 -0.41
N VAL A 143 -10.52 -19.23 0.74
CA VAL A 143 -11.73 -20.05 0.85
C VAL A 143 -12.85 -19.12 1.29
N PRO A 144 -13.96 -19.03 0.53
CA PRO A 144 -15.11 -18.24 0.93
C PRO A 144 -15.58 -18.69 2.32
N SER A 145 -15.46 -17.79 3.30
CA SER A 145 -15.98 -18.06 4.63
C SER A 145 -17.50 -18.02 4.58
N THR A 146 -18.17 -18.97 5.24
CA THR A 146 -19.61 -18.82 5.45
C THR A 146 -19.83 -17.66 6.41
N ASN A 147 -20.85 -16.82 6.14
CA ASN A 147 -21.14 -15.59 6.92
C ASN A 147 -21.32 -15.81 8.44
N ASN A 148 -21.30 -17.05 8.92
CA ASN A 148 -21.58 -17.44 10.30
C ASN A 148 -20.35 -18.05 10.98
N ASN A 149 -19.14 -17.47 10.84
CA ASN A 149 -18.00 -17.91 11.65
C ASN A 149 -18.23 -17.47 13.12
N PRO A 150 -18.46 -18.40 14.07
CA PRO A 150 -18.83 -18.05 15.44
C PRO A 150 -17.71 -17.31 16.19
N ASN A 151 -16.44 -17.55 15.82
CA ASN A 151 -15.30 -16.85 16.41
C ASN A 151 -15.26 -15.39 15.96
N LEU A 152 -15.54 -15.13 14.67
CA LEU A 152 -15.63 -13.76 14.16
C LEU A 152 -16.77 -13.00 14.83
N GLU A 153 -17.95 -13.61 14.97
CA GLU A 153 -19.10 -12.98 15.65
C GLU A 153 -18.80 -12.62 17.11
N ARG A 154 -18.07 -13.49 17.80
CA ARG A 154 -17.64 -13.23 19.18
C ARG A 154 -16.71 -12.02 19.23
N LEU A 155 -15.71 -11.96 18.35
CA LEU A 155 -14.76 -10.84 18.29
C LEU A 155 -15.47 -9.52 17.95
N ILE A 156 -16.40 -9.52 17.00
CA ILE A 156 -17.19 -8.33 16.64
C ILE A 156 -18.00 -7.81 17.84
N LYS A 157 -18.62 -8.73 18.60
CA LYS A 157 -19.35 -8.37 19.83
C LYS A 157 -18.45 -7.81 20.92
N GLU A 158 -17.26 -8.39 21.10
CA GLU A 158 -16.27 -7.93 22.08
C GLU A 158 -15.73 -6.53 21.73
N ALA A 159 -15.59 -6.21 20.43
CA ALA A 159 -15.08 -4.91 19.96
C ALA A 159 -16.16 -3.82 19.81
N ASN A 160 -17.44 -4.15 20.09
CA ASN A 160 -18.56 -3.24 19.92
C ASN A 160 -18.49 -2.06 20.90
N GLY A 161 -18.67 -0.84 20.38
CA GLY A 161 -18.61 0.41 21.13
C GLY A 161 -17.21 1.03 21.23
N GLU A 162 -16.14 0.25 21.01
CA GLU A 162 -14.76 0.76 20.99
C GLU A 162 -14.23 0.92 19.57
N ILE A 163 -14.29 -0.16 18.77
CA ILE A 163 -13.76 -0.20 17.39
C ILE A 163 -14.88 -0.43 16.39
N ILE A 164 -15.76 -1.39 16.69
CA ILE A 164 -16.94 -1.66 15.89
C ILE A 164 -18.09 -0.79 16.39
N THR A 165 -18.73 -0.10 15.46
CA THR A 165 -19.97 0.63 15.64
C THR A 165 -21.05 -0.03 14.79
N LYS A 166 -22.32 0.18 15.13
CA LYS A 166 -23.46 -0.29 14.31
C LYS A 166 -23.35 0.09 12.84
N SER A 167 -22.62 1.17 12.57
CA SER A 167 -22.44 1.71 11.25
C SER A 167 -21.28 1.13 10.47
N ASN A 168 -20.15 0.77 11.09
CA ASN A 168 -19.01 0.22 10.35
C ASN A 168 -19.01 -1.32 10.30
N GLU A 169 -19.87 -1.98 11.07
CA GLU A 169 -19.89 -3.44 11.19
C GLU A 169 -20.08 -4.14 9.84
N SER A 170 -21.05 -3.71 9.02
CA SER A 170 -21.30 -4.33 7.71
C SER A 170 -20.09 -4.20 6.79
N CYS A 171 -19.55 -2.99 6.64
CA CYS A 171 -18.39 -2.76 5.79
C CYS A 171 -17.14 -3.50 6.27
N PHE A 172 -16.94 -3.59 7.60
CA PHE A 172 -15.86 -4.38 8.18
C PHE A 172 -16.00 -5.86 7.81
N ARG A 173 -17.21 -6.40 7.99
CA ARG A 173 -17.53 -7.80 7.72
C ARG A 173 -17.32 -8.12 6.24
N ASP A 174 -17.83 -7.28 5.35
CA ASP A 174 -17.66 -7.43 3.91
C ASP A 174 -16.17 -7.37 3.52
N MET A 175 -15.42 -6.40 4.06
CA MET A 175 -13.97 -6.29 3.82
C MET A 175 -13.22 -7.53 4.29
N ILE A 176 -13.37 -7.93 5.55
CA ILE A 176 -12.56 -8.98 6.18
C ILE A 176 -12.87 -10.37 5.62
N THR A 177 -14.09 -10.60 5.12
CA THR A 177 -14.50 -11.91 4.55
C THR A 177 -14.29 -12.00 3.03
N SER A 178 -14.09 -10.88 2.34
CA SER A 178 -13.89 -10.84 0.90
C SER A 178 -12.54 -11.43 0.44
N GLU A 179 -12.49 -11.84 -0.83
CA GLU A 179 -11.25 -12.25 -1.49
C GLU A 179 -10.21 -11.13 -1.47
N LYS A 180 -10.64 -9.88 -1.69
CA LYS A 180 -9.76 -8.70 -1.57
C LYS A 180 -9.15 -8.61 -0.17
N GLY A 181 -9.96 -8.78 0.87
CA GLY A 181 -9.49 -8.80 2.26
C GLY A 181 -8.43 -9.87 2.50
N PHE A 182 -8.64 -11.08 1.99
CA PHE A 182 -7.69 -12.19 2.12
C PHE A 182 -6.30 -11.86 1.55
N PHE A 183 -6.22 -11.26 0.37
CA PHE A 183 -4.94 -10.99 -0.28
C PHE A 183 -4.29 -9.65 0.12
N LEU A 184 -5.09 -8.65 0.49
CA LEU A 184 -4.60 -7.29 0.76
C LEU A 184 -4.27 -7.04 2.24
N ILE A 185 -4.88 -7.77 3.16
CA ILE A 185 -4.64 -7.61 4.60
C ILE A 185 -3.49 -8.53 5.01
N ASN A 186 -2.44 -7.95 5.57
CA ASN A 186 -1.25 -8.67 6.03
C ASN A 186 -1.02 -8.34 7.50
N THR A 187 -0.97 -9.36 8.35
CA THR A 187 -0.82 -9.19 9.81
C THR A 187 0.59 -9.56 10.21
N PHE A 188 1.23 -8.72 11.02
CA PHE A 188 2.59 -8.94 11.50
C PHE A 188 2.64 -8.73 13.00
N LEU A 189 3.02 -9.79 13.73
CA LEU A 189 3.17 -9.72 15.17
C LEU A 189 4.44 -8.95 15.53
N LEU A 190 4.29 -7.87 16.30
CA LEU A 190 5.39 -7.16 16.91
C LEU A 190 5.82 -7.91 18.17
N CYS A 191 6.80 -8.80 18.02
CA CYS A 191 7.44 -9.48 19.14
C CYS A 191 8.48 -8.55 19.79
N PRO A 192 8.39 -8.25 21.10
CA PRO A 192 9.38 -7.41 21.79
C PRO A 192 10.80 -7.98 21.78
N ASP A 193 10.92 -9.30 21.67
CA ASP A 193 12.18 -10.04 21.69
C ASP A 193 12.83 -10.16 20.30
N ASP A 194 12.12 -9.81 19.23
CA ASP A 194 12.68 -9.79 17.89
C ASP A 194 13.52 -8.53 17.70
N SER A 195 14.84 -8.72 17.67
CA SER A 195 15.82 -7.63 17.58
C SER A 195 15.76 -6.84 16.27
N GLU A 196 15.06 -7.35 15.25
CA GLU A 196 14.89 -6.67 13.97
C GLU A 196 13.49 -6.93 13.40
N PHE A 197 12.50 -6.08 13.72
CA PHE A 197 11.30 -6.00 12.92
C PHE A 197 11.66 -5.47 11.53
N LYS A 198 11.78 -6.37 10.55
CA LYS A 198 12.14 -6.03 9.16
C LYS A 198 10.91 -5.50 8.41
N LEU A 199 10.51 -4.27 8.72
CA LEU A 199 9.40 -3.59 8.05
C LEU A 199 9.53 -3.64 6.51
N GLY A 200 10.75 -3.57 5.98
CA GLY A 200 10.99 -3.68 4.54
C GLY A 200 10.53 -5.02 3.95
N ASP A 201 10.69 -6.11 4.68
CA ASP A 201 10.26 -7.44 4.23
C ASP A 201 8.73 -7.55 4.33
N ALA A 202 8.13 -7.01 5.39
CA ALA A 202 6.67 -6.92 5.54
C ALA A 202 6.02 -6.10 4.41
N ILE A 203 6.64 -5.00 3.99
CA ILE A 203 6.19 -4.19 2.85
C ILE A 203 6.22 -5.01 1.56
N LEU A 204 7.30 -5.73 1.31
CA LEU A 204 7.43 -6.53 0.10
C LEU A 204 6.46 -7.70 0.09
N GLU A 205 6.33 -8.42 1.21
CA GLU A 205 5.38 -9.53 1.34
C GLU A 205 3.95 -9.07 1.07
N ALA A 206 3.55 -7.93 1.65
CA ALA A 206 2.22 -7.38 1.43
C ALA A 206 1.97 -6.97 -0.04
N LEU A 207 2.98 -6.39 -0.71
CA LEU A 207 2.90 -6.06 -2.13
C LEU A 207 2.87 -7.33 -3.01
N PHE A 208 3.63 -8.34 -2.65
CA PHE A 208 3.69 -9.62 -3.36
C PHE A 208 2.38 -10.37 -3.25
N ARG A 209 1.78 -10.41 -2.06
CA ARG A 209 0.48 -11.02 -1.82
C ARG A 209 -0.64 -10.29 -2.56
N ALA A 210 -0.59 -8.96 -2.61
CA ALA A 210 -1.51 -8.15 -3.40
C ALA A 210 -1.37 -8.41 -4.91
N ALA A 211 -0.15 -8.61 -5.41
CA ALA A 211 0.10 -8.97 -6.80
C ALA A 211 -0.39 -10.39 -7.14
N SER A 212 -0.45 -11.30 -6.16
CA SER A 212 -0.97 -12.66 -6.32
C SER A 212 -2.50 -12.76 -6.35
N MET A 213 -3.25 -11.67 -6.16
CA MET A 213 -4.71 -11.68 -6.36
C MET A 213 -5.07 -12.16 -7.77
N PRO A 214 -6.07 -13.05 -7.91
CA PRO A 214 -6.61 -13.42 -9.21
C PRO A 214 -7.09 -12.18 -9.97
N ARG A 215 -6.43 -11.89 -11.09
CA ARG A 215 -6.81 -10.80 -12.02
C ARG A 215 -7.12 -11.40 -13.38
N HIS A 216 -7.98 -10.76 -14.15
CA HIS A 216 -8.24 -11.13 -15.54
C HIS A 216 -6.96 -11.09 -16.43
N GLU A 217 -5.88 -10.44 -15.97
CA GLU A 217 -4.56 -10.36 -16.60
C GLU A 217 -3.46 -11.12 -15.83
N ALA A 218 -3.75 -12.35 -15.37
CA ALA A 218 -2.88 -13.17 -14.52
C ALA A 218 -1.46 -13.45 -15.07
N SER A 219 -1.22 -13.23 -16.36
CA SER A 219 0.07 -13.50 -17.02
C SER A 219 1.20 -12.59 -16.53
N ASP A 220 0.92 -11.39 -16.01
CA ASP A 220 1.99 -10.43 -15.63
C ASP A 220 2.21 -10.28 -14.12
N ALA A 221 1.40 -10.94 -13.28
CA ALA A 221 1.50 -10.84 -11.82
C ALA A 221 2.88 -11.25 -11.29
N HIS A 222 3.39 -12.40 -11.76
CA HIS A 222 4.72 -12.90 -11.39
C HIS A 222 5.84 -11.99 -11.92
N VAL A 223 5.70 -11.46 -13.14
CA VAL A 223 6.68 -10.52 -13.69
C VAL A 223 6.72 -9.24 -12.87
N GLN A 224 5.57 -8.70 -12.45
CA GLN A 224 5.51 -7.51 -11.59
C GLN A 224 6.14 -7.76 -10.22
N LYS A 225 5.87 -8.91 -9.62
CA LYS A 225 6.47 -9.36 -8.35
C LYS A 225 7.99 -9.43 -8.45
N LEU A 226 8.52 -10.04 -9.51
CA LEU A 226 9.95 -10.14 -9.77
C LEU A 226 10.59 -8.77 -10.02
N LYS A 227 9.95 -7.90 -10.82
CA LYS A 227 10.44 -6.53 -11.06
C LYS A 227 10.49 -5.70 -9.78
N LEU A 228 9.51 -5.86 -8.89
CA LEU A 228 9.50 -5.21 -7.59
C LEU A 228 10.64 -5.74 -6.70
N ALA A 229 10.88 -7.05 -6.70
CA ALA A 229 12.02 -7.64 -5.99
C ALA A 229 13.38 -7.09 -6.47
N MET A 230 13.54 -6.94 -7.80
CA MET A 230 14.73 -6.34 -8.41
C MET A 230 14.91 -4.87 -8.02
N ALA A 231 13.83 -4.09 -8.08
CA ALA A 231 13.87 -2.66 -7.73
C ALA A 231 14.25 -2.43 -6.26
N TRP A 232 13.91 -3.37 -5.37
CA TRP A 232 14.21 -3.30 -3.94
C TRP A 232 15.48 -4.07 -3.55
N ASN A 233 16.18 -4.64 -4.54
CA ASN A 233 17.37 -5.47 -4.36
C ASN A 233 17.17 -6.61 -3.33
N LYS A 234 16.04 -7.30 -3.42
CA LYS A 234 15.63 -8.36 -2.47
C LYS A 234 15.68 -9.73 -3.14
N PHE A 235 16.91 -10.13 -3.48
CA PHE A 235 17.20 -11.38 -4.16
C PHE A 235 16.69 -12.60 -3.38
N ASP A 236 16.97 -12.66 -2.08
CA ASP A 236 16.60 -13.79 -1.22
C ASP A 236 15.09 -14.07 -1.23
N LEU A 237 14.28 -12.99 -1.17
CA LEU A 237 12.83 -13.08 -1.21
C LEU A 237 12.33 -13.58 -2.57
N ALA A 238 12.93 -13.10 -3.67
CA ALA A 238 12.58 -13.56 -5.02
C ALA A 238 12.87 -15.05 -5.22
N VAL A 239 14.05 -15.51 -4.77
CA VAL A 239 14.43 -16.92 -4.87
C VAL A 239 13.47 -17.78 -4.06
N SER A 240 13.26 -17.44 -2.78
CA SER A 240 12.44 -18.23 -1.87
C SER A 240 11.00 -18.41 -2.34
N ASP A 241 10.42 -17.36 -2.92
CA ASP A 241 9.01 -17.30 -3.24
C ASP A 241 8.71 -17.79 -4.67
N MET A 242 9.66 -17.61 -5.61
CA MET A 242 9.40 -17.77 -7.05
C MET A 242 10.21 -18.86 -7.75
N PHE A 243 11.32 -19.34 -7.14
CA PHE A 243 12.28 -20.23 -7.81
C PHE A 243 12.62 -21.52 -7.04
N ILE A 244 12.22 -21.66 -5.76
CA ILE A 244 12.37 -22.92 -5.01
C ILE A 244 11.33 -23.97 -5.49
N GLU A 245 11.75 -25.25 -5.52
CA GLU A 245 11.05 -26.37 -6.19
C GLU A 245 9.60 -26.61 -5.76
N ASP A 246 9.24 -26.35 -4.50
CA ASP A 246 7.87 -26.53 -4.00
C ASP A 246 6.87 -25.48 -4.53
N ASN A 247 7.37 -24.40 -5.15
CA ASN A 247 6.58 -23.24 -5.60
C ASN A 247 6.95 -22.81 -7.04
N LYS A 248 7.58 -23.69 -7.83
CA LYS A 248 8.14 -23.33 -9.14
C LYS A 248 7.06 -22.87 -10.11
N ILE A 249 7.00 -21.55 -10.31
CA ILE A 249 6.14 -20.92 -11.32
C ILE A 249 6.63 -21.37 -12.71
N LEU A 250 5.70 -21.78 -13.57
CA LEU A 250 5.99 -22.05 -14.97
C LEU A 250 6.12 -20.72 -15.72
N TRP A 251 7.35 -20.28 -15.89
CA TRP A 251 7.67 -19.06 -16.62
C TRP A 251 7.65 -19.29 -18.13
N THR A 252 7.07 -18.36 -18.87
CA THR A 252 7.18 -18.33 -20.33
C THR A 252 8.51 -17.69 -20.75
N ASP A 253 8.99 -18.03 -21.95
CA ASP A 253 10.18 -17.41 -22.53
C ASP A 253 10.07 -15.87 -22.58
N THR A 254 8.87 -15.35 -22.87
CA THR A 254 8.63 -13.90 -22.96
C THR A 254 8.71 -13.20 -21.60
N GLN A 255 8.23 -13.85 -20.53
CA GLN A 255 8.34 -13.34 -19.16
C GLN A 255 9.80 -13.33 -18.69
N MET A 256 10.54 -14.39 -18.98
CA MET A 256 11.96 -14.51 -18.69
C MET A 256 12.79 -13.44 -19.40
N ASP A 257 12.54 -13.24 -20.70
CA ASP A 257 13.27 -12.25 -21.49
C ASP A 257 12.94 -10.81 -21.00
N SER A 258 11.68 -10.53 -20.64
CA SER A 258 11.26 -9.25 -20.05
C SER A 258 11.91 -8.98 -18.68
N ALA A 259 11.98 -10.01 -17.82
CA ALA A 259 12.63 -9.95 -16.53
C ALA A 259 14.15 -9.76 -16.65
N LEU A 260 14.80 -10.45 -17.59
CA LEU A 260 16.23 -10.34 -17.86
C LEU A 260 16.58 -8.93 -18.34
N LEU A 261 15.78 -8.36 -19.25
CA LEU A 261 15.95 -6.97 -19.68
C LEU A 261 15.90 -6.01 -18.49
N HIS A 262 14.94 -6.20 -17.60
CA HIS A 262 14.77 -5.36 -16.42
C HIS A 262 15.98 -5.46 -15.48
N ALA A 263 16.44 -6.68 -15.18
CA ALA A 263 17.61 -6.91 -14.35
C ALA A 263 18.87 -6.20 -14.90
N ILE A 264 19.07 -6.26 -16.23
CA ILE A 264 20.21 -5.58 -16.89
C ILE A 264 20.07 -4.06 -16.81
N GLN A 265 18.87 -3.51 -17.02
CA GLN A 265 18.63 -2.06 -16.93
C GLN A 265 18.89 -1.52 -15.52
N HIS A 266 18.62 -2.33 -14.50
CA HIS A 266 18.82 -1.97 -13.09
C HIS A 266 20.17 -2.40 -12.52
N GLY A 267 21.04 -3.05 -13.30
CA GLY A 267 22.37 -3.46 -12.88
C GLY A 267 22.39 -4.59 -11.84
N SER A 268 21.31 -5.37 -11.73
CA SER A 268 21.15 -6.42 -10.72
C SER A 268 21.82 -7.74 -11.15
N VAL A 269 23.14 -7.87 -10.94
CA VAL A 269 23.94 -9.02 -11.41
C VAL A 269 23.41 -10.37 -10.90
N GLN A 270 23.08 -10.47 -9.61
CA GLN A 270 22.57 -11.72 -9.02
C GLN A 270 21.27 -12.21 -9.68
N PHE A 271 20.37 -11.28 -10.03
CA PHE A 271 19.15 -11.62 -10.75
C PHE A 271 19.40 -12.03 -12.21
N VAL A 272 20.41 -11.45 -12.85
CA VAL A 272 20.82 -11.86 -14.21
C VAL A 272 21.34 -13.30 -14.20
N GLU A 273 22.22 -13.63 -13.25
CA GLU A 273 22.75 -14.99 -13.07
C GLU A 273 21.62 -16.00 -12.84
N LEU A 274 20.73 -15.73 -11.88
CA LEU A 274 19.58 -16.57 -11.59
C LEU A 274 18.68 -16.79 -12.82
N LEU A 275 18.35 -15.74 -13.56
CA LEU A 275 17.46 -15.86 -14.72
C LEU A 275 18.09 -16.71 -15.83
N ILE A 276 19.40 -16.62 -16.03
CA ILE A 276 20.13 -17.45 -17.00
C ILE A 276 20.11 -18.92 -16.55
N GLU A 277 20.36 -19.19 -15.28
CA GLU A 277 20.28 -20.55 -14.70
C GLU A 277 18.89 -21.16 -14.87
N GLN A 278 17.84 -20.34 -14.81
CA GLN A 278 16.45 -20.76 -14.98
C GLN A 278 15.98 -20.82 -16.45
N GLY A 279 16.85 -20.52 -17.43
CA GLY A 279 16.58 -20.72 -18.87
C GLY A 279 16.34 -19.46 -19.70
N ALA A 280 16.61 -18.26 -19.17
CA ALA A 280 16.61 -17.04 -19.96
C ALA A 280 17.78 -17.04 -20.97
N SER A 281 17.53 -16.62 -22.21
CA SER A 281 18.52 -16.65 -23.29
C SER A 281 18.84 -15.24 -23.78
N PHE A 282 20.12 -14.87 -23.72
CA PHE A 282 20.60 -13.62 -24.32
C PHE A 282 20.38 -13.56 -25.82
N ASP A 283 20.41 -14.69 -26.53
CA ASP A 283 20.22 -14.72 -27.98
C ASP A 283 18.78 -14.40 -28.38
N ARG A 284 17.79 -14.77 -27.54
CA ARG A 284 16.39 -14.35 -27.73
C ARG A 284 16.23 -12.88 -27.39
N LEU A 285 16.75 -12.47 -26.23
CA LEU A 285 16.73 -11.08 -25.78
C LEU A 285 17.31 -10.12 -26.83
N ARG A 286 18.46 -10.47 -27.42
CA ARG A 286 19.14 -9.67 -28.44
C ARG A 286 18.32 -9.49 -29.72
N ARG A 287 17.48 -10.48 -30.07
CA ARG A 287 16.58 -10.37 -31.23
C ARG A 287 15.38 -9.47 -30.96
N LEU A 288 14.99 -9.32 -29.69
CA LEU A 288 13.83 -8.54 -29.26
C LEU A 288 14.17 -7.07 -28.97
N ILE A 289 15.44 -6.73 -28.74
CA ILE A 289 15.83 -5.43 -28.19
C ILE A 289 16.92 -4.76 -29.03
N ASN A 290 16.77 -3.46 -29.23
CA ASN A 290 17.84 -2.64 -29.79
C ASN A 290 18.93 -2.40 -28.74
N ILE A 291 20.10 -3.02 -28.94
CA ILE A 291 21.28 -2.89 -28.07
C ILE A 291 21.67 -1.42 -27.83
N ASN A 292 21.54 -0.55 -28.85
CA ASN A 292 21.87 0.87 -28.68
C ASN A 292 20.95 1.57 -27.67
N ASP A 293 19.68 1.20 -27.62
CA ASP A 293 18.74 1.78 -26.65
C ASP A 293 19.00 1.24 -25.24
N LEU A 294 19.46 -0.02 -25.13
CA LEU A 294 19.91 -0.58 -23.86
C LEU A 294 21.13 0.18 -23.31
N TYR A 295 22.17 0.41 -24.14
CA TYR A 295 23.34 1.18 -23.73
C TYR A 295 22.99 2.60 -23.29
N LYS A 296 22.09 3.28 -24.00
CA LYS A 296 21.60 4.62 -23.61
C LYS A 296 20.89 4.59 -22.26
N LYS A 297 20.03 3.59 -22.01
CA LYS A 297 19.31 3.43 -20.74
C LYS A 297 20.24 3.14 -19.57
N VAL A 298 21.16 2.19 -19.73
CA VAL A 298 22.15 1.83 -18.69
C VAL A 298 23.05 3.01 -18.38
N ARG A 299 23.55 3.73 -19.40
CA ARG A 299 24.37 4.94 -19.19
C ARG A 299 23.63 6.02 -18.40
N LYS A 300 22.33 6.20 -18.65
CA LYS A 300 21.51 7.15 -17.90
C LYS A 300 21.28 6.69 -16.46
N ALA A 301 21.09 5.39 -16.23
CA ALA A 301 20.92 4.83 -14.89
C ALA A 301 22.18 4.97 -14.04
N LEU A 302 23.39 4.85 -14.63
CA LEU A 302 24.67 5.03 -13.93
C LEU A 302 25.02 6.50 -13.62
N GLN A 303 24.29 7.47 -14.19
CA GLN A 303 24.53 8.90 -13.99
C GLN A 303 23.62 9.53 -12.93
N ASN A 304 22.62 8.78 -12.46
CA ASN A 304 21.70 9.15 -11.37
C ASN A 304 22.06 8.38 -10.11
#